data_AF-A0A662J2T2-F1
#
_entry.id   AF-A0A662J2T2-F1
#
_cell.length_a   1.000
_cell.length_b   1.000
_cell.length_c   1.000
_cell.angle_alpha   90.00
_cell.angle_beta   90.00
_cell.angle_gamma   90.00
#
_symmetry.space_group_name_H-M   'P 1'
#
loop_
_entity.id
_entity.type
_entity.pdbx_description
1 polymer ?
#
loop_
_entity_poly.entity_id
_entity_poly.type
_entity_poly.pdbx_seq_one_letter_code
_entity_poly.pdbx_strand_id
1 'polypeptide(L)'
;MRWVMMRQDDLVSMLRREYRAMLRRWENGEFYYRLKFYMRHYAHKSWIRYDRIKETVCAVLALSRMGLPITVPSVNTVLNGSSDEHEVYQKLMYLASYNILEPISLLKSDNGRYLRGFKLTPQFVESVYTPIMEQERRLGMRGD
;
A
#
# COMPACT_ATOMS: atom_id res chain seq x y z
N MET A 1 -13.11 -19.34 10.09
CA MET A 1 -11.98 -18.40 10.28
C MET A 1 -12.09 -17.78 11.65
N ARG A 2 -11.16 -18.12 12.56
CA ARG A 2 -11.19 -17.71 13.97
C ARG A 2 -10.37 -16.42 14.07
N TRP A 3 -11.03 -15.27 14.09
CA TRP A 3 -10.39 -14.02 14.47
C TRP A 3 -10.10 -14.12 15.97
N VAL A 4 -8.88 -14.53 16.33
CA VAL A 4 -8.36 -14.28 17.67
C VAL A 4 -8.44 -12.76 17.84
N MET A 5 -9.12 -12.30 18.90
CA MET A 5 -9.26 -10.87 19.23
C MET A 5 -7.86 -10.26 19.47
N MET A 6 -7.18 -9.89 18.39
CA MET A 6 -6.01 -9.04 18.43
C MET A 6 -6.50 -7.67 18.88
N ARG A 7 -5.88 -7.10 19.93
CA ARG A 7 -6.27 -5.76 20.36
C ARG A 7 -5.97 -4.78 19.22
N GLN A 8 -6.84 -3.79 19.05
CA GLN A 8 -6.70 -2.78 17.99
C GLN A 8 -5.31 -2.13 18.00
N ASP A 9 -4.74 -1.91 19.18
CA ASP A 9 -3.39 -1.35 19.37
C ASP A 9 -2.28 -2.26 18.82
N ASP A 10 -2.43 -3.59 18.94
CA ASP A 10 -1.47 -4.56 18.41
C ASP A 10 -1.51 -4.56 16.88
N LEU A 11 -2.72 -4.48 16.30
CA LEU A 11 -2.90 -4.39 14.84
C LEU A 11 -2.27 -3.12 14.28
N VAL A 12 -2.51 -1.98 14.93
CA VAL A 12 -1.91 -0.70 14.53
C VAL A 12 -0.39 -0.74 14.66
N SER A 13 0.14 -1.38 15.71
CA SER A 13 1.58 -1.53 15.91
C SER A 13 2.24 -2.41 14.85
N MET A 14 1.62 -3.53 14.50
CA MET A 14 2.05 -4.39 13.39
C MET A 14 1.99 -3.65 12.06
N LEU A 15 0.92 -2.91 11.80
CA LEU A 15 0.75 -2.11 10.59
C LEU A 15 1.81 -1.02 10.44
N ARG A 16 2.13 -0.31 11.53
CA ARG A 16 3.22 0.66 11.56
C ARG A 16 4.59 0.00 11.34
N ARG A 17 4.78 -1.23 11.79
CA ARG A 17 6.02 -1.99 11.53
C ARG A 17 6.14 -2.36 10.06
N GLU A 18 5.07 -2.87 9.45
CA GLU A 18 5.03 -3.19 8.01
C GLU A 18 5.22 -1.94 7.16
N TYR A 19 4.57 -0.82 7.51
CA TYR A 19 4.75 0.46 6.83
C TYR A 19 6.20 0.94 6.87
N ARG A 20 6.85 0.90 8.05
CA ARG A 20 8.28 1.25 8.17
C ARG A 20 9.18 0.29 7.38
N ALA A 21 8.84 -0.99 7.30
CA ALA A 21 9.57 -1.93 6.46
C ALA A 21 9.45 -1.58 4.97
N MET A 22 8.26 -1.18 4.50
CA MET A 22 8.05 -0.69 3.13
C MET A 22 8.89 0.56 2.84
N LEU A 23 8.91 1.53 3.76
CA LEU A 23 9.74 2.74 3.61
C LEU A 23 11.23 2.41 3.50
N ARG A 24 11.74 1.51 4.34
CA ARG A 24 13.15 1.07 4.25
C ARG A 24 13.46 0.38 2.92
N ARG A 25 12.55 -0.45 2.40
CA ARG A 25 12.71 -1.09 1.07
C ARG A 25 12.72 -0.07 -0.05
N TRP A 26 11.98 1.02 0.09
CA TRP A 26 12.07 2.14 -0.83
C TRP A 26 13.46 2.79 -0.77
N GLU A 27 13.92 3.13 0.44
CA GLU A 27 15.20 3.82 0.67
C GLU A 27 16.40 3.00 0.22
N ASN A 28 16.34 1.69 0.39
CA ASN A 28 17.36 0.75 -0.08
C ASN A 28 17.28 0.48 -1.61
N GLY A 29 16.36 1.12 -2.32
CA GLY A 29 16.21 1.02 -3.77
C GLY A 29 15.40 -0.20 -4.26
N GLU A 30 15.23 -1.24 -3.44
CA GLU A 30 14.56 -2.49 -3.81
C GLU A 30 13.15 -2.27 -4.38
N PHE A 31 12.36 -1.43 -3.71
CA PHE A 31 11.04 -1.07 -4.19
C PHE A 31 11.09 0.10 -5.20
N TYR A 32 11.89 1.13 -4.94
CA TYR A 32 11.96 2.33 -5.78
C TYR A 32 12.26 2.00 -7.25
N TYR A 33 13.26 1.16 -7.52
CA TYR A 33 13.64 0.84 -8.91
C TYR A 33 12.59 -0.01 -9.62
N ARG A 34 11.93 -0.95 -8.91
CA ARG A 34 10.83 -1.73 -9.48
C ARG A 34 9.64 -0.87 -9.82
N LEU A 35 9.24 0.02 -8.91
CA LEU A 35 8.18 0.98 -9.17
C LEU A 35 8.54 1.89 -10.36
N LYS A 36 9.77 2.39 -10.41
CA LYS A 36 10.25 3.23 -11.51
C LYS A 36 10.19 2.49 -12.87
N PHE A 37 10.55 1.22 -12.90
CA PHE A 37 10.45 0.38 -14.10
C PHE A 37 8.99 0.18 -14.51
N TYR A 38 8.14 -0.21 -13.56
CA TYR A 38 6.69 -0.34 -13.78
C TYR A 38 6.09 0.94 -14.37
N MET A 39 6.39 2.08 -13.74
CA MET A 39 5.88 3.37 -14.18
C MET A 39 6.32 3.75 -15.58
N ARG A 40 7.58 3.48 -15.94
CA ARG A 40 8.07 3.74 -17.31
C ARG A 40 7.33 2.92 -18.36
N HIS A 41 6.90 1.72 -18.02
CA HIS A 41 6.30 0.80 -18.95
C HIS A 41 4.77 0.90 -19.02
N TYR A 42 4.12 1.16 -17.88
CA TYR A 42 2.67 1.08 -17.73
C TYR A 42 2.00 2.41 -17.37
N ALA A 43 2.75 3.41 -16.88
CA ALA A 43 2.19 4.73 -16.61
C ALA A 43 2.54 5.70 -17.76
N HIS A 44 1.55 6.02 -18.60
CA HIS A 44 1.66 6.87 -19.79
C HIS A 44 2.09 8.34 -19.54
N LYS A 45 2.61 8.71 -18.37
CA LYS A 45 2.92 10.11 -18.01
C LYS A 45 4.40 10.33 -17.70
N SER A 46 4.97 11.33 -18.36
CA SER A 46 6.41 11.61 -18.37
C SER A 46 6.96 12.33 -17.13
N TRP A 47 6.13 12.67 -16.13
CA TRP A 47 6.53 13.45 -14.96
C TRP A 47 5.92 12.90 -13.67
N ILE A 48 6.52 11.84 -13.14
CA ILE A 48 6.14 11.25 -11.85
C ILE A 48 7.08 11.77 -10.77
N ARG A 49 6.51 12.43 -9.75
CA ARG A 49 7.26 12.86 -8.57
C ARG A 49 7.24 11.72 -7.55
N TYR A 50 8.23 10.82 -7.65
CA TYR A 50 8.33 9.62 -6.82
C TYR A 50 8.29 9.92 -5.31
N ASP A 51 8.90 11.02 -4.88
CA ASP A 51 8.88 11.45 -3.47
C ASP A 51 7.48 11.78 -2.98
N ARG A 52 6.58 12.24 -3.87
CA ARG A 52 5.19 12.57 -3.51
C ARG A 52 4.30 11.34 -3.37
N ILE A 53 4.68 10.21 -3.97
CA ILE A 53 3.90 8.98 -3.90
C ILE A 53 4.48 7.95 -2.92
N LYS A 54 5.75 8.10 -2.52
CA LYS A 54 6.49 7.19 -1.62
C LYS A 54 5.65 6.74 -0.42
N GLU A 55 5.19 7.69 0.39
CA GLU A 55 4.48 7.39 1.63
C GLU A 55 3.15 6.67 1.35
N THR A 56 2.36 7.20 0.42
CA THR A 56 1.05 6.63 0.08
C THR A 56 1.19 5.22 -0.45
N VAL A 57 2.10 4.98 -1.41
CA VAL A 57 2.25 3.64 -1.99
C VAL A 57 2.81 2.64 -0.97
N CYS A 58 3.72 3.07 -0.09
CA CYS A 58 4.19 2.24 1.02
C CYS A 58 3.06 1.90 2.01
N ALA A 59 2.18 2.86 2.32
CA ALA A 59 1.04 2.62 3.20
C ALA A 59 0.06 1.61 2.61
N VAL A 60 -0.23 1.75 1.31
CA VAL A 60 -1.16 0.87 0.59
C VAL A 60 -0.60 -0.55 0.46
N LEU A 61 0.70 -0.69 0.21
CA LEU A 61 1.38 -1.99 0.22
C LEU A 61 1.37 -2.63 1.61
N ALA A 62 1.60 -1.87 2.68
CA ALA A 62 1.54 -2.38 4.05
C ALA A 62 0.14 -2.92 4.40
N LEU A 63 -0.92 -2.19 4.04
CA LEU A 63 -2.31 -2.65 4.19
C LEU A 63 -2.56 -3.94 3.41
N SER A 64 -2.13 -3.99 2.15
CA SER A 64 -2.30 -5.17 1.29
C SER A 64 -1.58 -6.40 1.86
N ARG A 65 -0.36 -6.24 2.40
CA ARG A 65 0.40 -7.34 3.05
C ARG A 65 -0.29 -7.90 4.27
N MET A 66 -0.95 -7.04 5.05
CA MET A 66 -1.68 -7.46 6.23
C MET A 66 -3.08 -7.97 5.94
N GLY A 67 -3.50 -8.00 4.66
CA GLY A 67 -4.86 -8.37 4.28
C GLY A 67 -5.90 -7.35 4.77
N LEU A 68 -5.50 -6.11 5.02
CA LEU A 68 -6.37 -5.04 5.46
C LEU A 68 -6.95 -4.26 4.28
N PRO A 69 -8.19 -3.77 4.38
CA PRO A 69 -8.83 -3.03 3.30
C PRO A 69 -8.10 -1.71 3.02
N ILE A 70 -7.94 -1.37 1.74
CA ILE A 70 -7.39 -0.08 1.32
C ILE A 70 -8.54 0.91 1.17
N THR A 71 -8.66 1.82 2.13
CA THR A 71 -9.69 2.85 2.22
C THR A 71 -9.05 4.15 2.70
N VAL A 72 -9.72 5.28 2.53
CA VAL A 72 -9.24 6.57 3.06
C VAL A 72 -8.95 6.47 4.58
N PRO A 73 -9.85 5.95 5.44
CA PRO A 73 -9.57 5.84 6.87
C PRO A 73 -8.40 4.91 7.22
N SER A 74 -8.28 3.75 6.54
CA SER A 74 -7.20 2.80 6.83
C SER A 74 -5.84 3.34 6.38
N VAL A 75 -5.78 4.03 5.24
CA VAL A 75 -4.55 4.71 4.79
C VAL A 75 -4.21 5.88 5.71
N ASN A 76 -5.19 6.67 6.12
CA ASN A 76 -4.95 7.79 7.04
C ASN A 76 -4.43 7.30 8.39
N THR A 77 -4.92 6.16 8.87
CA THR A 77 -4.43 5.49 10.09
C THR A 77 -2.93 5.13 9.98
N VAL A 78 -2.50 4.62 8.83
CA VAL A 78 -1.07 4.31 8.57
C VAL A 78 -0.22 5.58 8.56
N LEU A 79 -0.73 6.64 7.92
CA LEU A 79 -0.07 7.94 7.81
C LEU A 79 -0.18 8.78 9.10
N ASN A 80 -0.55 8.17 10.22
CA ASN A 80 -0.70 8.80 11.54
C ASN A 80 -1.74 9.93 11.62
N GLY A 81 -2.73 9.96 10.73
CA GLY A 81 -3.85 10.90 10.82
C GLY A 81 -3.48 12.37 10.61
N SER A 82 -2.25 12.68 10.19
CA SER A 82 -1.80 14.06 9.97
C SER A 82 -2.24 14.64 8.63
N SER A 83 -2.76 13.80 7.73
CA SER A 83 -3.29 14.23 6.43
C SER A 83 -4.80 14.37 6.48
N ASP A 84 -5.29 15.40 5.79
CA ASP A 84 -6.71 15.58 5.55
C ASP A 84 -7.28 14.41 4.73
N GLU A 85 -8.51 13.97 5.03
CA GLU A 85 -9.13 12.82 4.35
C GLU A 85 -9.26 13.07 2.84
N HIS A 86 -9.50 14.33 2.45
CA HIS A 86 -9.54 14.73 1.05
C HIS A 86 -8.16 14.58 0.38
N GLU A 87 -7.08 14.96 1.07
CA GLU A 87 -5.71 14.79 0.58
C GLU A 87 -5.38 13.30 0.39
N VAL A 88 -5.75 12.44 1.34
CA VAL A 88 -5.56 10.98 1.24
C VAL A 88 -6.34 10.44 0.05
N TYR A 89 -7.59 10.87 -0.14
CA TYR A 89 -8.39 10.46 -1.29
C TYR A 89 -7.74 10.87 -2.62
N GLN A 90 -7.26 12.11 -2.73
CA GLN A 90 -6.55 12.58 -3.92
C GLN A 90 -5.28 11.76 -4.20
N LYS A 91 -4.50 11.45 -3.16
CA LYS A 91 -3.32 10.58 -3.25
C LYS A 91 -3.69 9.19 -3.78
N LEU A 92 -4.79 8.58 -3.30
CA LEU A 92 -5.26 7.28 -3.79
C LEU A 92 -5.71 7.35 -5.26
N MET A 93 -6.44 8.40 -5.64
CA MET A 93 -6.82 8.61 -7.04
C MET A 93 -5.60 8.84 -7.95
N TYR A 94 -4.55 9.47 -7.43
CA TYR A 94 -3.30 9.66 -8.15
C TYR A 94 -2.60 8.33 -8.41
N LEU A 95 -2.53 7.43 -7.41
CA LEU A 95 -2.04 6.05 -7.60
C LEU A 95 -2.91 5.27 -8.60
N ALA A 96 -4.23 5.47 -8.58
CA ALA A 96 -5.13 4.85 -9.55
C ALA A 96 -4.87 5.35 -10.98
N SER A 97 -4.56 6.64 -11.15
CA SER A 97 -4.19 7.21 -12.46
C SER A 97 -2.88 6.65 -13.03
N TYR A 98 -2.07 5.98 -12.20
CA TYR A 98 -0.86 5.26 -12.58
C TYR A 98 -1.04 3.75 -12.70
N ASN A 99 -2.28 3.28 -12.73
CA ASN A 99 -2.61 1.87 -12.77
C ASN A 99 -2.00 1.08 -11.59
N ILE A 100 -1.72 1.71 -10.45
CA ILE A 100 -1.30 1.00 -9.23
C ILE A 100 -2.54 0.45 -8.51
N LEU A 101 -3.58 1.29 -8.44
CA LEU A 101 -4.84 0.98 -7.78
C LEU A 101 -5.99 1.00 -8.76
N GLU A 102 -7.02 0.24 -8.43
CA GLU A 102 -8.34 0.40 -9.01
C GLU A 102 -9.39 0.55 -7.90
N PRO A 103 -10.38 1.45 -8.08
CA PRO A 103 -11.49 1.55 -7.15
C PRO A 103 -12.31 0.26 -7.19
N ILE A 104 -12.78 -0.17 -6.03
CA ILE A 104 -13.74 -1.28 -5.90
C ILE A 104 -15.07 -0.77 -5.39
N SER A 105 -16.09 -1.63 -5.45
CA SER A 105 -17.40 -1.38 -4.86
C SER A 105 -17.27 -0.97 -3.38
N LEU A 106 -18.27 -0.22 -2.92
CA LEU A 106 -18.29 0.31 -1.56
C LEU A 106 -18.16 -0.82 -0.53
N LEU A 107 -17.17 -0.70 0.35
CA LEU A 107 -16.98 -1.61 1.46
C LEU A 107 -17.89 -1.19 2.60
N LYS A 108 -18.70 -2.13 3.10
CA LYS A 108 -19.56 -1.89 4.27
C LYS A 108 -18.69 -1.90 5.52
N SER A 109 -18.65 -0.76 6.22
CA SER A 109 -18.03 -0.62 7.54
C SER A 109 -18.93 -1.20 8.62
N ASP A 110 -18.35 -1.56 9.77
CA ASP A 110 -19.06 -2.13 10.93
C ASP A 110 -20.14 -1.19 11.48
N ASN A 111 -19.97 0.12 11.31
CA ASN A 111 -20.95 1.15 11.67
C ASN A 111 -22.03 1.38 10.59
N GLY A 112 -22.12 0.53 9.58
CA GLY A 112 -23.11 0.63 8.49
C GLY A 112 -22.80 1.68 7.42
N ARG A 113 -21.70 2.43 7.54
CA ARG A 113 -21.27 3.38 6.51
C ARG A 113 -20.61 2.65 5.33
N TYR A 114 -20.83 3.16 4.14
CA TYR A 114 -20.19 2.68 2.93
C TYR A 114 -18.89 3.46 2.68
N LEU A 115 -17.77 2.75 2.62
CA LEU A 115 -16.45 3.32 2.37
C LEU A 115 -16.00 3.03 0.94
N ARG A 116 -15.39 4.02 0.29
CA ARG A 116 -14.74 3.79 -1.00
C ARG A 116 -13.51 2.91 -0.78
N GLY A 117 -13.54 1.72 -1.34
CA GLY A 117 -12.44 0.77 -1.31
C GLY A 117 -11.56 0.89 -2.56
N PHE A 118 -10.32 0.46 -2.42
CA PHE A 118 -9.38 0.28 -3.52
C PHE A 118 -8.73 -1.11 -3.40
N LYS A 119 -8.20 -1.61 -4.51
CA LYS A 119 -7.29 -2.76 -4.52
C LYS A 119 -6.11 -2.51 -5.44
N LEU A 120 -5.01 -3.22 -5.22
CA LEU A 120 -3.89 -3.24 -6.16
C LEU A 120 -4.37 -3.83 -7.48
N THR A 121 -3.96 -3.24 -8.60
CA THR A 121 -4.24 -3.82 -9.93
C THR A 121 -3.45 -5.13 -10.09
N PRO A 122 -3.97 -6.11 -10.85
CA PRO A 122 -3.23 -7.34 -11.13
C PRO A 122 -1.83 -7.08 -11.72
N GLN A 123 -1.72 -6.10 -12.63
CA GLN A 123 -0.46 -5.74 -13.27
C GLN A 123 0.56 -5.20 -12.28
N PHE A 124 0.13 -4.39 -11.32
CA PHE A 124 1.00 -3.88 -10.27
C PHE A 124 1.41 -5.00 -9.29
N VAL A 125 0.49 -5.92 -8.99
CA VAL A 125 0.77 -7.08 -8.16
C VAL A 125 1.88 -7.93 -8.78
N GLU A 126 1.73 -8.30 -10.04
CA GLU A 126 2.69 -9.15 -10.76
C GLU A 126 4.05 -8.45 -10.95
N SER A 127 4.05 -7.18 -11.33
CA SER A 127 5.27 -6.48 -11.74
C SER A 127 6.09 -5.92 -10.57
N VAL A 128 5.44 -5.62 -9.45
CA VAL A 128 6.06 -4.89 -8.33
C VAL A 128 5.90 -5.63 -7.02
N TYR A 129 4.66 -5.95 -6.63
CA TYR A 129 4.40 -6.52 -5.31
C TYR A 129 5.00 -7.93 -5.13
N THR A 130 4.66 -8.86 -6.03
CA THR A 130 5.13 -10.25 -5.97
C THR A 130 6.66 -10.34 -5.99
N PRO A 131 7.40 -9.63 -6.86
CA PRO A 131 8.86 -9.65 -6.83
C PRO A 131 9.48 -9.15 -5.52
N ILE A 132 8.86 -8.18 -4.84
CA ILE A 132 9.31 -7.74 -3.51
C ILE A 132 9.11 -8.88 -2.50
N MET A 133 7.96 -9.56 -2.52
CA MET A 133 7.67 -10.71 -1.65
C MET A 133 8.64 -11.88 -1.88
N GLU A 134 8.94 -12.19 -3.13
CA GLU A 134 9.84 -13.30 -3.48
C GLU A 134 11.29 -13.01 -3.07
N GLN A 135 11.74 -11.76 -3.26
CA GLN A 135 13.06 -11.33 -2.80
C GLN A 135 13.19 -11.46 -1.28
N GLU A 136 12.16 -11.09 -0.52
CA GLU A 136 12.11 -11.30 0.94
C GLU A 136 12.22 -12.77 1.31
N ARG A 137 11.45 -13.64 0.64
CA ARG A 137 11.51 -15.09 0.90
C ARG A 137 12.91 -15.65 0.66
N ARG A 138 13.58 -15.23 -0.41
CA ARG A 138 14.95 -15.67 -0.74
C ARG A 138 15.98 -15.16 0.27
N LEU A 139 15.82 -13.92 0.76
CA LEU A 139 16.71 -13.34 1.77
C LEU A 139 16.47 -13.93 3.17
N GLY A 140 15.22 -14.24 3.50
CA GLY A 140 14.85 -14.96 4.73
C GLY A 140 15.34 -16.40 4.76
N MET A 141 15.41 -17.08 3.61
CA MET A 141 16.02 -18.42 3.47
C MET A 141 17.56 -18.42 3.48
N ARG A 142 18.21 -17.25 3.47
CA ARG A 142 19.67 -17.12 3.61
C ARG A 142 20.12 -16.77 5.03
N GLY A 143 19.18 -16.69 5.97
CA GLY A 143 19.40 -16.26 7.35
C GLY A 143 19.15 -17.34 8.41
N ASP A 144 19.11 -18.62 8.02
CA ASP A 144 19.17 -19.79 8.91
C ASP A 144 20.43 -20.61 8.59
#